data_AF-A0A9X0JKS7-F1
#
_entry.id   AF-A0A9X0JKS7-F1
#
_cell.length_a   1.000
_cell.length_b   1.000
_cell.length_c   1.000
_cell.angle_alpha   90.00
_cell.angle_beta   90.00
_cell.angle_gamma   90.00
#
_symmetry.space_group_name_H-M   'P 1'
#
loop_
_entity.id
_entity.type
_entity.pdbx_description
1 polymer ?
#
loop_
_entity_poly.entity_id
_entity_poly.type
_entity_poly.pdbx_seq_one_letter_code
_entity_poly.pdbx_strand_id
1 'polypeptide(L)'
;MKRTEVRQHVIDTIGKILVDKSLIQGQDDVMLSELELDEADFKEFFWILQNDFSIHLAPRIKADIAAASVHSPFGQLTLQGLIDLILIEQKQRSHH
;
A
#
# COMPACT_ATOMS: atom_id res chain seq x y z
N MET A 1 0.24 13.59 8.48
CA MET A 1 -0.71 13.46 7.35
C MET A 1 -2.07 13.00 7.85
N LYS A 2 -3.14 13.41 7.17
CA LYS A 2 -4.51 12.94 7.44
C LYS A 2 -4.76 11.60 6.72
N ARG A 3 -5.67 10.78 7.24
CA ARG A 3 -6.07 9.49 6.62
C ARG A 3 -6.49 9.66 5.16
N THR A 4 -7.22 10.73 4.84
CA THR A 4 -7.67 11.05 3.48
C THR A 4 -6.50 11.32 2.53
N GLU A 5 -5.44 11.99 2.99
CA GLU A 5 -4.25 12.27 2.17
C GLU A 5 -3.49 10.97 1.87
N VAL A 6 -3.23 10.16 2.90
CA VAL A 6 -2.56 8.85 2.74
C VAL A 6 -3.36 7.96 1.80
N ARG A 7 -4.69 7.91 1.97
CA ARG A 7 -5.59 7.18 1.06
C ARG A 7 -5.41 7.63 -0.38
N GLN A 8 -5.47 8.94 -0.63
CA GLN A 8 -5.32 9.47 -1.99
C GLN A 8 -3.97 9.09 -2.58
N HIS A 9 -2.88 9.23 -1.83
CA HIS A 9 -1.54 8.87 -2.31
C HIS A 9 -1.38 7.38 -2.60
N VAL A 10 -1.98 6.51 -1.77
CA VAL A 10 -1.99 5.07 -2.01
C VAL A 10 -2.77 4.74 -3.29
N ILE A 11 -3.98 5.28 -3.46
CA ILE A 11 -4.80 5.06 -4.66
C ILE A 11 -4.11 5.62 -5.91
N ASP A 12 -3.52 6.81 -5.84
CA ASP A 12 -2.81 7.42 -6.97
C ASP A 12 -1.59 6.58 -7.37
N THR A 13 -0.85 6.05 -6.38
CA THR A 13 0.32 5.22 -6.64
C THR A 13 -0.08 3.87 -7.23
N ILE A 14 -1.07 3.20 -6.65
CA ILE A 14 -1.59 1.94 -7.20
C ILE A 14 -2.14 2.18 -8.61
N GLY A 15 -2.84 3.29 -8.84
CA GLY A 15 -3.32 3.66 -10.17
C GLY A 15 -2.23 4.04 -11.18
N LYS A 16 -0.97 4.25 -10.77
CA LYS A 16 0.17 4.37 -11.69
C LYS A 16 0.70 2.99 -12.14
N ILE A 17 0.56 1.99 -11.26
CA ILE A 17 1.11 0.64 -11.44
C ILE A 17 0.07 -0.28 -12.10
N LEU A 18 -1.17 -0.22 -11.62
CA LEU A 18 -2.29 -0.93 -12.22
C LEU A 18 -2.58 -0.41 -13.62
N VAL A 19 -2.59 -1.34 -14.56
CA VAL A 19 -3.11 -1.15 -15.90
C VAL A 19 -4.62 -0.92 -15.85
N ASP A 20 -5.34 -1.66 -15.00
CA ASP A 20 -6.79 -1.52 -14.80
C ASP A 20 -7.13 -0.82 -13.48
N LYS A 21 -7.56 0.44 -13.60
CA LYS A 21 -7.94 1.29 -12.47
C LYS A 21 -9.38 1.05 -11.99
N SER A 22 -10.17 0.28 -12.74
CA SER A 22 -11.56 -0.01 -12.37
C SER A 22 -11.65 -0.80 -11.06
N LEU A 23 -10.62 -1.60 -10.75
CA LEU A 23 -10.51 -2.39 -9.53
C LEU A 23 -10.50 -1.52 -8.27
N ILE A 24 -9.87 -0.34 -8.30
CA ILE A 24 -9.69 0.53 -7.12
C ILE A 24 -10.62 1.76 -7.13
N GLN A 25 -11.43 1.94 -8.18
CA GLN A 25 -12.32 3.08 -8.30
C GLN A 25 -13.53 2.94 -7.36
N GLY A 26 -13.45 3.60 -6.21
CA GLY A 26 -14.54 3.69 -5.24
C GLY A 26 -14.64 2.51 -4.28
N GLN A 27 -13.67 1.59 -4.31
CA GLN A 27 -13.61 0.44 -3.40
C GLN A 27 -12.30 0.46 -2.61
N ASP A 28 -12.40 0.70 -1.30
CA ASP A 28 -11.24 0.62 -0.39
C ASP A 28 -11.07 -0.80 0.20
N ASP A 29 -12.07 -1.65 0.03
CA ASP A 29 -12.12 -3.02 0.58
C ASP A 29 -11.46 -4.06 -0.33
N VAL A 30 -10.93 -3.62 -1.48
CA VAL A 30 -10.22 -4.46 -2.44
C VAL A 30 -9.02 -5.11 -1.77
N MET A 31 -8.86 -6.41 -1.94
CA MET A 31 -7.73 -7.13 -1.40
C MET A 31 -6.49 -6.87 -2.25
N LEU A 32 -5.31 -6.78 -1.63
CA LEU A 32 -4.06 -6.62 -2.37
C LEU A 32 -3.83 -7.78 -3.36
N SER A 33 -4.32 -8.98 -3.05
CA SER A 33 -4.29 -10.13 -3.98
C SER A 33 -5.14 -9.93 -5.23
N GLU A 34 -6.19 -9.12 -5.19
CA GLU A 34 -7.07 -8.83 -6.35
C GLU A 34 -6.45 -7.80 -7.29
N LEU A 35 -5.40 -7.10 -6.85
CA LEU A 35 -4.67 -6.14 -7.67
C LEU A 35 -3.70 -6.84 -8.64
N GLU A 36 -3.53 -8.16 -8.51
CA GLU A 36 -2.63 -8.98 -9.34
C GLU A 36 -1.20 -8.40 -9.48
N LEU A 37 -0.74 -7.67 -8.46
CA LEU A 37 0.58 -7.05 -8.44
C LEU A 37 1.65 -8.09 -8.13
N ASP A 38 2.76 -8.05 -8.87
CA ASP A 38 3.92 -8.88 -8.59
C ASP A 38 4.90 -8.22 -7.58
N GLU A 39 5.97 -8.91 -7.23
CA GLU A 39 6.97 -8.39 -6.29
C GLU A 39 7.64 -7.09 -6.79
N ALA A 40 7.84 -6.94 -8.10
CA ALA A 40 8.44 -5.74 -8.69
C ALA A 40 7.46 -4.56 -8.63
N ASP A 41 6.18 -4.79 -8.91
CA ASP A 41 5.10 -3.83 -8.76
C ASP A 41 5.01 -3.32 -7.31
N PHE A 42 5.07 -4.22 -6.32
CA PHE A 42 5.08 -3.81 -4.91
C PHE A 42 6.32 -3.01 -4.55
N LYS A 43 7.50 -3.35 -5.07
CA LYS A 43 8.72 -2.56 -4.87
C LYS A 43 8.58 -1.15 -5.44
N GLU A 44 8.03 -1.03 -6.64
CA GLU A 44 7.76 0.26 -7.27
C GLU A 44 6.72 1.06 -6.48
N PHE A 45 5.64 0.42 -6.04
CA PHE A 45 4.62 1.02 -5.17
C PHE A 45 5.23 1.64 -3.92
N PHE A 46 6.03 0.88 -3.18
CA PHE A 46 6.68 1.39 -1.98
C PHE A 46 7.73 2.45 -2.26
N TRP A 47 8.41 2.36 -3.40
CA TRP A 47 9.39 3.35 -3.82
C TRP A 47 8.72 4.69 -4.13
N ILE A 48 7.62 4.70 -4.89
CA ILE A 48 6.84 5.92 -5.18
C ILE A 48 6.27 6.51 -3.88
N LEU A 49 5.69 5.69 -3.00
CA LEU A 49 5.18 6.16 -1.71
C LEU A 49 6.25 6.88 -0.87
N GLN A 50 7.45 6.32 -0.85
CA GLN A 50 8.56 6.89 -0.10
C GLN A 50 9.11 8.16 -0.76
N ASN A 51 9.31 8.15 -2.08
CA ASN A 51 9.98 9.22 -2.80
C ASN A 51 9.05 10.41 -3.09
N ASP A 52 7.83 10.16 -3.54
CA ASP A 52 6.89 11.21 -3.96
C ASP A 52 6.10 11.78 -2.78
N PHE A 53 5.82 10.95 -1.76
CA PHE A 53 4.91 11.31 -0.67
C PHE A 53 5.57 11.28 0.72
N SER A 54 6.87 10.96 0.81
CA SER A 54 7.60 10.81 2.08
C SER A 54 6.95 9.79 3.04
N ILE A 55 6.18 8.85 2.51
CA ILE A 55 5.54 7.77 3.27
C ILE A 55 6.54 6.64 3.44
N HIS A 56 7.01 6.47 4.68
CA HIS A 56 7.99 5.46 5.03
C HIS A 56 7.32 4.31 5.77
N LEU A 57 7.56 3.10 5.27
CA LEU A 57 7.21 1.84 5.93
C LEU A 57 8.48 1.13 6.39
N ALA A 58 8.40 0.37 7.49
CA ALA A 58 9.51 -0.46 7.94
C ALA A 58 9.92 -1.45 6.83
N PRO A 59 11.24 -1.68 6.60
CA PRO A 59 11.71 -2.62 5.57
C PRO A 59 11.11 -4.02 5.71
N ARG A 60 10.87 -4.48 6.95
CA ARG A 60 10.25 -5.77 7.24
C ARG A 60 8.81 -5.85 6.71
N ILE A 61 8.01 -4.81 6.94
CA ILE A 61 6.64 -4.72 6.43
C ILE A 61 6.63 -4.72 4.90
N LYS A 62 7.51 -3.94 4.27
CA LYS A 62 7.64 -3.90 2.81
C LYS A 62 7.99 -5.28 2.23
N ALA A 63 8.94 -5.97 2.87
CA ALA A 63 9.31 -7.32 2.47
C ALA A 63 8.17 -8.32 2.67
N ASP A 64 7.45 -8.24 3.80
CA ASP A 64 6.33 -9.15 4.09
C ASP A 64 5.15 -8.95 3.13
N ILE A 65 4.88 -7.71 2.68
CA ILE A 65 3.85 -7.41 1.67
C ILE A 65 4.33 -7.77 0.26
N ALA A 66 5.56 -7.44 -0.12
CA ALA A 66 6.08 -7.76 -1.45
C ALA A 66 6.25 -9.27 -1.67
N ALA A 67 6.56 -10.02 -0.61
CA ALA A 67 6.59 -11.48 -0.62
C ALA A 67 5.19 -12.11 -0.45
N ALA A 68 4.14 -11.30 -0.27
CA ALA A 68 2.81 -11.79 -0.01
C ALA A 68 2.21 -12.39 -1.28
N SER A 69 2.34 -13.70 -1.44
CA SER A 69 1.45 -14.47 -2.30
C SER A 69 0.03 -14.50 -1.69
N VAL A 70 -0.96 -14.95 -2.46
CA VAL A 70 -2.34 -15.24 -2.01
C VAL A 70 -2.44 -16.10 -0.74
N HIS A 71 -1.35 -16.75 -0.31
CA HIS A 71 -1.28 -17.57 0.90
C HIS A 71 -0.67 -16.86 2.13
N SER A 72 -0.20 -15.62 1.99
CA SER A 72 0.34 -14.82 3.09
C SER A 72 -0.77 -14.06 3.81
N PRO A 73 -0.66 -13.81 5.14
CA PRO A 73 -1.59 -12.93 5.85
C PRO A 73 -1.66 -11.52 5.26
N PHE A 74 -0.62 -11.08 4.53
CA PHE A 74 -0.62 -9.79 3.83
C PHE A 74 -1.28 -9.85 2.45
N GLY A 75 -1.43 -11.03 1.84
CA GLY A 75 -2.23 -11.21 0.62
C GLY A 75 -3.72 -11.04 0.90
N GLN A 76 -4.13 -11.26 2.15
CA GLN A 76 -5.48 -10.99 2.64
C GLN A 76 -5.70 -9.54 3.11
N LEU A 77 -4.66 -8.69 3.05
CA LEU A 77 -4.77 -7.31 3.45
C LEU A 77 -5.62 -6.55 2.43
N THR A 78 -6.58 -5.76 2.90
CA THR A 78 -7.32 -4.83 2.05
C THR A 78 -6.54 -3.55 1.84
N LEU A 79 -6.92 -2.79 0.80
CA LEU A 79 -6.41 -1.45 0.53
C LEU A 79 -6.59 -0.53 1.74
N GLN A 80 -7.75 -0.62 2.41
CA GLN A 80 -7.99 0.06 3.67
C GLN A 80 -7.04 -0.42 4.79
N GLY A 81 -6.80 -1.73 4.90
CA GLY A 81 -5.84 -2.28 5.87
C GLY A 81 -4.42 -1.78 5.64
N LEU A 82 -4.00 -1.63 4.39
CA LEU A 82 -2.71 -1.04 4.03
C LEU A 82 -2.63 0.45 4.43
N ILE A 83 -3.68 1.22 4.17
CA ILE A 83 -3.76 2.64 4.57
C ILE A 83 -3.68 2.78 6.09
N ASP A 84 -4.42 1.98 6.84
CA ASP A 84 -4.43 2.01 8.29
C ASP A 84 -3.05 1.60 8.85
N LEU A 85 -2.39 0.61 8.24
CA LEU A 85 -1.03 0.20 8.60
C LEU A 85 0.00 1.32 8.34
N ILE A 86 -0.07 2.00 7.19
CA ILE A 86 0.76 3.18 6.90
C ILE A 86 0.55 4.26 7.97
N LEU A 87 -0.70 4.54 8.34
CA LEU A 87 -1.01 5.55 9.35
C LEU A 87 -0.46 5.19 10.73
N ILE A 88 -0.51 3.92 11.12
CA ILE A 88 0.06 3.42 12.38
C ILE A 88 1.58 3.65 12.37
N GLU A 89 2.27 3.23 11.31
CA GLU A 89 3.72 3.40 11.17
C GLU A 89 4.14 4.87 11.20
N GLN A 90 3.41 5.75 10.51
CA GLN A 90 3.67 7.20 10.49
C GLN A 90 3.44 7.86 11.86
N LYS A 91 2.44 7.39 12.63
CA LYS A 91 2.23 7.85 14.00
C LYS A 91 3.35 7.40 14.93
N GLN A 92 3.76 6.14 14.84
CA GLN A 92 4.85 5.61 15.67
C GLN A 92 6.17 6.37 15.43
N ARG A 93 6.46 6.75 14.18
CA ARG A 93 7.62 7.60 13.84
C ARG A 93 7.53 9.04 14.36
N SER A 94 6.34 9.61 14.53
CA SER A 94 6.19 10.98 15.05
C SER A 94 6.35 11.07 16.57
N HIS A 95 6.36 9.93 17.27
CA HIS A 95 6.51 9.84 18.72
C HIS A 95 7.94 9.49 19.15
N HIS A 96 8.91 9.50 18.23
CA HIS A 96 10.29 9.12 18.47
C HIS A 96 11.26 10.22 18.04
#